data_AF-A0A7J7V776-F1
#
_entry.id   AF-A0A7J7V776-F1
#
_cell.length_a   1.000
_cell.length_b   1.000
_cell.length_c   1.000
_cell.angle_alpha   90.00
_cell.angle_beta   90.00
_cell.angle_gamma   90.00
#
_symmetry.space_group_name_H-M   'P 1'
#
loop_
_entity.id
_entity.type
_entity.pdbx_description
1 polymer ?
#
loop_
_entity_poly.entity_id
_entity_poly.type
_entity_poly.pdbx_seq_one_letter_code
_entity_poly.pdbx_strand_id
1 'polypeptide(L)'
;MHYQFDGKPEPLVFHIPQSFFDALQQRISIGSTKKRLPNSTTAFVRKDALPLGTFSKYTWHITNILQVKQILDTPEMPLEITRSFIQNRDGTYELFKCPKVEVESIAETYGRIEKQPVLRPLELKTFLKVGNTSPDQKEPTPFIIEWIPDILPQSKIGELRIKFEYGHHRNGHVAEYQDQRPPLDQSLELAPLTTITFP
;
A
#
# COMPACT_ATOMS: atom_id res chain seq x y z
N MET A 1 1.22 -2.94 1.91
CA MET A 1 2.14 -1.80 1.76
C MET A 1 3.34 -2.05 2.65
N HIS A 2 4.22 -2.97 2.26
CA HIS A 2 5.42 -3.29 3.04
C HIS A 2 6.61 -2.69 2.31
N TYR A 3 7.54 -2.05 3.04
CA TYR A 3 8.59 -1.23 2.44
C TYR A 3 9.53 -1.99 1.49
N GLN A 4 9.64 -3.31 1.64
CA GLN A 4 10.52 -4.16 0.84
C GLN A 4 10.01 -4.46 -0.59
N PHE A 5 8.72 -4.23 -0.88
CA PHE A 5 8.16 -4.57 -2.19
C PHE A 5 8.06 -3.33 -3.09
N ASP A 6 7.88 -3.57 -4.38
CA ASP A 6 7.90 -2.56 -5.45
C ASP A 6 6.76 -1.52 -5.42
N GLY A 7 5.76 -1.71 -4.54
CA GLY A 7 4.60 -0.84 -4.47
C GLY A 7 3.40 -1.28 -5.34
N LYS A 8 3.50 -2.41 -6.04
CA LYS A 8 2.45 -2.92 -6.96
C LYS A 8 2.03 -4.34 -6.56
N PRO A 9 1.31 -4.48 -5.43
CA PRO A 9 0.89 -5.80 -4.97
C PRO A 9 -0.12 -6.42 -5.95
N GLU A 10 -0.16 -7.75 -5.96
CA GLU A 10 -1.21 -8.48 -6.68
C GLU A 10 -2.61 -8.07 -6.20
N PRO A 11 -3.62 -8.07 -7.10
CA PRO A 11 -4.99 -7.75 -6.73
C PRO A 11 -5.49 -8.59 -5.56
N LEU A 12 -6.12 -7.92 -4.58
CA LEU A 12 -6.83 -8.64 -3.52
C LEU A 12 -8.14 -9.17 -4.09
N VAL A 13 -8.40 -10.46 -3.94
CA VAL A 13 -9.59 -11.13 -4.46
C VAL A 13 -10.40 -11.72 -3.32
N PHE A 14 -11.68 -11.37 -3.24
CA PHE A 14 -12.61 -11.85 -2.22
C PHE A 14 -13.87 -12.42 -2.87
N HIS A 15 -14.33 -13.55 -2.36
CA HIS A 15 -15.66 -14.08 -2.68
C HIS A 15 -16.62 -13.64 -1.58
N ILE A 16 -17.55 -12.75 -1.90
CA ILE A 16 -18.42 -12.10 -0.92
C ILE A 16 -19.89 -12.16 -1.35
N PRO A 17 -20.85 -12.11 -0.40
CA PRO A 17 -22.26 -11.99 -0.72
C PRO A 17 -22.58 -10.69 -1.47
N GLN A 18 -23.54 -10.76 -2.40
CA GLN A 18 -24.08 -9.60 -3.10
C GLN A 18 -24.53 -8.50 -2.13
N SER A 19 -25.15 -8.86 -1.00
CA SER A 19 -25.59 -7.90 0.02
C SER A 19 -24.44 -7.12 0.66
N PHE A 20 -23.26 -7.74 0.82
CA PHE A 20 -22.06 -7.04 1.26
C PHE A 20 -21.63 -6.02 0.21
N PHE A 21 -21.60 -6.43 -1.06
CA PHE A 21 -21.25 -5.52 -2.15
C PHE A 21 -22.25 -4.37 -2.28
N ASP A 22 -23.54 -4.61 -2.08
CA ASP A 22 -24.56 -3.56 -2.09
C ASP A 22 -24.27 -2.49 -1.01
N ALA A 23 -23.87 -2.90 0.20
CA ALA A 23 -23.44 -1.99 1.24
C ALA A 23 -22.16 -1.21 0.87
N LEU A 24 -21.18 -1.89 0.27
CA LEU A 24 -19.97 -1.23 -0.24
C LEU A 24 -20.30 -0.22 -1.35
N GLN A 25 -21.22 -0.55 -2.26
CA GLN A 25 -21.67 0.33 -3.34
C GLN A 25 -22.35 1.60 -2.79
N GLN A 26 -23.11 1.49 -1.69
CA GLN A 26 -23.63 2.67 -1.01
C GLN A 26 -22.50 3.55 -0.49
N ARG A 27 -21.44 2.97 0.09
CA ARG A 27 -20.26 3.72 0.53
C ARG A 27 -19.53 4.41 -0.62
N ILE A 28 -19.37 3.73 -1.76
CA ILE A 28 -18.81 4.31 -2.99
C ILE A 28 -19.64 5.52 -3.48
N SER A 29 -20.93 5.56 -3.14
CA SER A 29 -21.88 6.60 -3.53
C SER A 29 -22.11 7.67 -2.45
N ILE A 30 -21.36 7.65 -1.34
CA ILE A 30 -21.49 8.64 -0.26
C ILE A 30 -21.36 10.06 -0.82
N GLY A 31 -22.28 10.94 -0.42
CA GLY A 31 -22.35 12.32 -0.91
C GLY A 31 -23.19 12.52 -2.17
N SER A 32 -23.78 11.45 -2.74
CA SER A 32 -24.72 11.50 -3.86
C SER A 32 -26.04 10.81 -3.48
N THR A 33 -27.17 11.41 -3.88
CA THR A 33 -28.51 10.78 -3.71
C THR A 33 -28.72 9.61 -4.68
N LYS A 34 -27.89 9.51 -5.73
CA LYS A 34 -27.93 8.44 -6.73
C LYS A 34 -26.71 7.52 -6.57
N LYS A 35 -26.92 6.23 -6.83
CA LYS A 35 -25.84 5.24 -6.90
C LYS A 35 -24.80 5.67 -7.93
N ARG A 36 -23.54 5.72 -7.53
CA ARG A 36 -22.42 5.98 -8.44
C ARG A 36 -22.29 4.79 -9.39
N LEU A 37 -22.56 5.05 -10.67
CA LEU A 37 -22.37 4.07 -11.73
C LEU A 37 -20.88 3.70 -11.86
N PRO A 38 -20.57 2.47 -12.28
CA PRO A 38 -19.21 2.08 -12.59
C PRO A 38 -18.64 2.96 -13.70
N ASN A 39 -17.33 3.18 -13.65
CA ASN A 39 -16.61 3.89 -14.69
C ASN A 39 -16.57 3.07 -15.99
N SER A 40 -16.52 1.75 -15.88
CA SER A 40 -16.63 0.85 -17.03
C SER A 40 -17.38 -0.43 -16.68
N THR A 41 -18.09 -0.97 -17.67
CA THR A 41 -18.74 -2.28 -17.60
C THR A 41 -18.22 -3.09 -18.78
N THR A 42 -17.67 -4.26 -18.51
CA THR A 42 -17.08 -5.13 -19.53
C THR A 42 -17.63 -6.53 -19.40
N ALA A 43 -17.99 -7.16 -20.51
CA ALA A 43 -18.28 -8.59 -20.54
C ALA A 43 -17.00 -9.35 -20.90
N PHE A 44 -16.71 -10.44 -20.19
CA PHE A 44 -15.55 -11.28 -20.50
C PHE A 44 -15.87 -12.76 -20.32
N VAL A 45 -15.17 -13.61 -21.08
CA VAL A 45 -15.31 -15.07 -21.01
C VAL A 45 -14.16 -15.64 -20.19
N ARG A 46 -14.47 -16.39 -19.13
CA ARG A 46 -13.49 -17.12 -18.32
C ARG A 46 -13.47 -18.58 -18.77
N LYS A 47 -12.34 -19.02 -19.32
CA LYS A 47 -12.15 -20.38 -19.89
C LYS A 47 -11.19 -21.25 -19.09
N ASP A 48 -10.29 -20.64 -18.32
CA ASP A 48 -9.16 -21.33 -17.72
C ASP A 48 -9.29 -21.56 -16.21
N ALA A 49 -10.32 -20.98 -15.58
CA ALA A 49 -10.56 -21.09 -14.15
C ALA A 49 -12.06 -21.10 -13.83
N LEU A 50 -12.49 -21.98 -12.92
CA LEU A 50 -13.87 -22.04 -12.46
C LEU A 50 -14.28 -20.75 -11.70
N PRO A 51 -15.55 -20.34 -11.78
CA PRO A 51 -16.59 -20.83 -12.69
C PRO A 51 -16.30 -20.42 -14.14
N LEU A 52 -16.49 -21.36 -15.07
CA LEU A 52 -16.41 -21.07 -16.51
C LEU A 52 -17.67 -20.36 -16.97
N GLY A 53 -17.53 -19.39 -17.87
CA GLY A 53 -18.69 -18.71 -18.44
C GLY A 53 -18.39 -17.29 -18.88
N THR A 54 -19.47 -16.58 -19.22
CA THR A 54 -19.43 -15.16 -19.56
C THR A 54 -19.89 -14.35 -18.36
N PHE A 55 -19.06 -13.40 -17.94
CA PHE A 55 -19.29 -12.58 -16.77
C PHE A 55 -19.30 -11.10 -17.13
N SER A 56 -20.16 -10.34 -16.47
CA SER A 56 -20.09 -8.88 -16.45
C SER A 56 -19.19 -8.43 -15.30
N LYS A 57 -18.21 -7.60 -15.62
CA LYS A 57 -17.32 -6.95 -14.66
C LYS A 57 -17.62 -5.46 -14.63
N TYR A 58 -17.88 -4.96 -13.44
CA TYR A 58 -18.09 -3.54 -13.15
C TYR A 58 -16.84 -2.99 -12.48
N THR A 59 -16.33 -1.86 -12.97
CA THR A 59 -15.08 -1.28 -12.46
C THR A 59 -15.29 0.18 -12.05
N TRP A 60 -14.90 0.51 -10.82
CA TRP A 60 -14.85 1.87 -10.30
C TRP A 60 -13.39 2.30 -10.16
N HIS A 61 -13.08 3.47 -10.70
CA HIS A 61 -11.79 4.15 -10.54
C HIS A 61 -11.97 5.29 -9.54
N ILE A 62 -11.26 5.24 -8.43
CA ILE A 62 -11.29 6.25 -7.39
C ILE A 62 -9.94 6.95 -7.39
N THR A 63 -9.91 8.22 -7.77
CA THR A 63 -8.68 9.02 -7.90
C THR A 63 -8.49 10.02 -6.76
N ASN A 64 -9.36 9.98 -5.73
CA ASN A 64 -9.26 10.83 -4.56
C ASN A 64 -9.04 9.97 -3.31
N ILE A 65 -7.93 10.18 -2.61
CA ILE A 65 -7.55 9.42 -1.41
C ILE A 65 -8.56 9.57 -0.27
N LEU A 66 -9.20 10.74 -0.12
CA LEU A 66 -10.20 10.96 0.92
C LEU A 66 -11.46 10.14 0.66
N GLN A 67 -11.84 9.95 -0.62
CA GLN A 67 -12.94 9.05 -0.97
C GLN A 67 -12.59 7.60 -0.66
N VAL A 68 -11.36 7.16 -0.99
CA VAL A 68 -10.90 5.80 -0.64
C VAL A 68 -11.00 5.59 0.87
N LYS A 69 -10.55 6.57 1.66
CA LYS A 69 -10.65 6.54 3.12
C LYS A 69 -12.11 6.48 3.59
N GLN A 70 -13.00 7.31 3.06
CA GLN A 70 -14.44 7.27 3.41
C GLN A 70 -15.11 5.93 3.09
N ILE A 71 -14.69 5.27 2.00
CA ILE A 71 -15.28 4.00 1.57
C ILE A 71 -14.82 2.86 2.47
N LEU A 72 -13.53 2.79 2.76
CA LEU A 72 -12.88 1.64 3.40
C LEU A 72 -12.64 1.80 4.90
N ASP A 73 -12.70 3.01 5.45
CA ASP A 73 -12.64 3.21 6.89
C ASP A 73 -13.83 2.53 7.57
N THR A 74 -13.51 1.81 8.64
CA THR A 74 -14.50 1.33 9.60
C THR A 74 -14.04 1.68 11.02
N PRO A 75 -14.96 1.81 12.00
CA PRO A 75 -14.59 2.09 13.38
C PRO A 75 -13.64 1.04 13.98
N GLU A 76 -13.81 -0.22 13.60
CA GLU A 76 -13.01 -1.34 14.07
C GLU A 76 -11.68 -1.48 13.31
N MET A 77 -11.69 -1.13 12.02
CA MET A 77 -10.53 -1.23 11.13
C MET A 77 -10.39 0.05 10.30
N PRO A 78 -9.64 1.06 10.80
CA PRO A 78 -9.35 2.27 10.05
C PRO A 78 -8.35 1.97 8.92
N LEU A 79 -8.53 2.62 7.77
CA LEU A 79 -7.60 2.57 6.66
C LEU A 79 -6.36 3.40 6.99
N GLU A 80 -5.24 2.69 7.12
CA GLU A 80 -3.90 3.27 7.20
C GLU A 80 -3.44 3.66 5.80
N ILE A 81 -3.49 4.96 5.46
CA ILE A 81 -2.99 5.48 4.18
C ILE A 81 -1.46 5.58 4.13
N THR A 82 -0.81 5.57 5.30
CA THR A 82 0.65 5.64 5.46
C THR A 82 1.08 4.63 6.54
N ARG A 83 2.21 3.96 6.31
CA ARG A 83 2.87 3.08 7.29
C ARG A 83 4.32 3.46 7.45
N SER A 84 4.86 3.33 8.65
CA SER A 84 6.26 3.62 8.97
C SER A 84 7.02 2.33 9.24
N PHE A 85 8.31 2.30 8.92
CA PHE A 85 9.16 1.13 9.01
C PHE A 85 10.53 1.48 9.61
N ILE A 86 11.16 0.48 10.22
CA ILE A 86 12.57 0.48 10.59
C ILE A 86 13.28 -0.54 9.72
N GLN A 87 14.49 -0.21 9.24
CA GLN A 87 15.38 -1.17 8.59
C GLN A 87 16.30 -1.79 9.65
N ASN A 88 16.23 -3.10 9.78
CA ASN A 88 17.06 -3.89 10.66
C ASN A 88 18.48 -4.04 10.10
N ARG A 89 19.43 -4.42 10.96
CA ARG A 89 20.84 -4.63 10.56
C ARG A 89 21.03 -5.73 9.52
N ASP A 90 20.11 -6.69 9.47
CA ASP A 90 20.06 -7.78 8.49
C ASP A 90 19.46 -7.36 7.15
N GLY A 91 19.04 -6.10 7.00
CA GLY A 91 18.40 -5.56 5.80
C GLY A 91 16.89 -5.80 5.71
N THR A 92 16.29 -6.49 6.69
CA THR A 92 14.83 -6.66 6.77
C THR A 92 14.15 -5.37 7.22
N TYR A 93 12.85 -5.26 6.96
CA TYR A 93 12.04 -4.12 7.37
C TYR A 93 10.95 -4.56 8.35
N GLU A 94 10.80 -3.83 9.45
CA GLU A 94 9.76 -4.07 10.44
C GLU A 94 8.81 -2.88 10.55
N LEU A 95 7.53 -3.15 10.85
CA LEU A 95 6.53 -2.10 11.01
C LEU A 95 6.81 -1.31 12.28
N PHE A 96 7.12 -0.02 12.11
CA PHE A 96 7.24 0.90 13.24
C PHE A 96 5.87 1.48 13.59
N LYS A 97 5.41 1.14 14.79
CA LYS A 97 4.28 1.81 15.41
C LYS A 97 4.84 2.81 16.41
N CYS A 98 4.60 4.10 16.20
CA CYS A 98 4.89 5.09 17.23
C CYS A 98 4.21 4.62 18.52
N PRO A 99 4.95 4.46 19.63
CA PRO A 99 4.31 4.33 20.93
C PRO A 99 3.36 5.51 21.08
N LYS A 100 2.11 5.26 21.49
CA LYS A 100 1.21 6.34 21.87
C LYS A 100 1.86 7.04 23.06
N VAL A 101 2.62 8.08 22.79
CA VAL A 101 3.12 8.97 23.84
C VAL A 101 1.88 9.70 24.31
N GLU A 102 1.35 9.30 25.46
CA GLU A 102 0.46 10.15 26.24
C GLU A 102 1.28 11.40 26.55
N VAL A 103 0.99 12.47 25.83
CA VAL A 103 1.69 13.74 26.00
C VAL A 103 1.21 14.33 27.32
N GLU A 104 1.82 13.92 28.43
CA GLU A 104 1.89 14.81 29.58
C GLU A 104 2.71 16.03 29.12
N SER A 105 2.12 17.20 29.28
CA SER A 105 2.65 18.47 28.80
C SER A 105 3.99 18.79 29.47
N ILE A 106 5.10 18.37 28.87
CA ILE A 106 6.47 18.78 29.19
C ILE A 106 6.76 20.23 28.75
N ALA A 107 5.80 21.13 28.95
CA ALA A 107 5.90 22.52 28.50
C ALA A 107 6.83 23.40 29.35
N GLU A 108 7.47 22.89 30.42
CA GLU A 108 8.13 23.78 31.39
C GLU A 108 9.56 23.43 31.81
N THR A 109 10.28 22.47 31.20
CA THR A 109 11.62 22.10 31.75
C THR A 109 12.82 22.12 30.80
N TYR A 110 12.71 22.49 29.52
CA TYR A 110 13.89 22.57 28.65
C TYR A 110 14.08 23.94 28.01
N GLY A 111 14.33 24.93 28.87
CA GLY A 111 15.17 26.05 28.48
C GLY A 111 16.58 25.56 28.19
N ARG A 112 17.11 25.90 27.02
CA ARG A 112 18.53 25.85 26.65
C ARG A 112 19.13 24.45 26.40
N ILE A 113 19.04 23.98 25.15
CA ILE A 113 20.04 23.05 24.59
C ILE A 113 20.54 23.65 23.27
N GLU A 114 21.79 24.10 23.29
CA GLU A 114 22.55 24.54 22.13
C GLU A 114 22.63 23.41 21.10
N LYS A 115 22.32 23.76 19.83
CA LYS A 115 22.63 23.06 18.57
C LYS A 115 23.21 21.64 18.68
N GLN A 116 22.45 20.69 19.21
CA GLN A 116 22.66 19.29 18.85
C GLN A 116 22.17 19.12 17.40
N PRO A 117 22.94 18.50 16.50
CA PRO A 117 22.36 18.04 15.25
C PRO A 117 21.24 17.08 15.65
N VAL A 118 20.00 17.46 15.33
CA VAL A 118 18.84 16.61 15.53
C VAL A 118 19.08 15.38 14.66
N LEU A 119 19.59 14.30 15.25
CA LEU A 119 19.69 13.00 14.62
C LEU A 119 18.26 12.56 14.36
N ARG A 120 17.73 12.91 13.18
CA ARG A 120 16.43 12.37 12.75
C ARG A 120 16.66 10.89 12.46
N PRO A 121 15.94 9.99 13.15
CA PRO A 121 15.96 8.58 12.78
C PRO A 121 15.62 8.44 11.29
N LEU A 122 16.22 7.45 10.62
CA LEU A 122 15.91 7.13 9.23
C LEU A 122 14.40 6.87 9.10
N GLU A 123 13.68 7.80 8.46
CA GLU A 123 12.23 7.66 8.29
C GLU A 123 11.94 6.92 6.99
N LEU A 124 11.57 5.65 7.12
CA LEU A 124 11.09 4.83 6.02
C LEU A 124 9.57 4.74 6.11
N LYS A 125 8.88 5.23 5.09
CA LYS A 125 7.42 5.21 5.06
C LYS A 125 6.92 4.68 3.72
N THR A 126 5.80 3.98 3.75
CA THR A 126 5.01 3.68 2.55
C THR A 126 3.71 4.46 2.60
N PHE A 127 3.19 4.89 1.45
CA PHE A 127 1.91 5.60 1.37
C PHE A 127 1.09 5.12 0.18
N LEU A 128 -0.24 5.09 0.32
CA LEU A 128 -1.14 4.70 -0.75
C LEU A 128 -1.09 5.74 -1.89
N LYS A 129 -0.81 5.30 -3.12
CA LYS A 129 -0.75 6.17 -4.29
C LYS A 129 -2.12 6.27 -4.95
N VAL A 130 -2.80 7.38 -4.74
CA VAL A 130 -4.12 7.65 -5.31
C VAL A 130 -4.18 9.09 -5.82
N GLY A 131 -4.62 9.27 -7.07
CA GLY A 131 -4.66 10.57 -7.73
C GLY A 131 -3.28 10.99 -8.26
N ASN A 132 -3.04 12.30 -8.28
CA ASN A 132 -1.76 12.88 -8.67
C ASN A 132 -0.84 12.95 -7.44
N THR A 133 0.12 12.04 -7.37
CA THR A 133 1.07 11.94 -6.23
C THR A 133 2.46 12.47 -6.55
N SER A 134 2.71 12.82 -7.81
CA SER A 134 3.95 13.45 -8.29
C SER A 134 3.60 14.63 -9.22
N PRO A 135 4.38 15.73 -9.21
CA PRO A 135 4.17 16.86 -10.12
C PRO A 135 4.33 16.49 -11.60
N ASP A 136 5.14 15.49 -11.92
CA ASP A 136 5.42 15.06 -13.30
C ASP A 136 4.40 14.04 -13.84
N GLN A 137 3.39 13.69 -13.03
CA GLN A 137 2.42 12.65 -13.34
C GLN A 137 1.35 13.12 -14.33
N LYS A 138 1.39 12.57 -15.55
CA LYS A 138 0.42 12.89 -16.63
C LYS A 138 -0.99 12.39 -16.36
N GLU A 139 -1.13 11.17 -15.83
CA GLU A 139 -2.43 10.53 -15.55
C GLU A 139 -2.53 10.15 -14.06
N PRO A 140 -3.67 10.42 -13.39
CA PRO A 140 -3.84 10.10 -11.98
C PRO A 140 -3.84 8.58 -11.74
N THR A 141 -3.22 8.13 -10.64
CA THR A 141 -3.19 6.71 -10.25
C THR A 141 -4.52 6.34 -9.60
N PRO A 142 -5.32 5.42 -10.15
CA PRO A 142 -6.60 5.07 -9.55
C PRO A 142 -6.45 3.99 -8.47
N PHE A 143 -7.25 4.11 -7.42
CA PHE A 143 -7.64 2.96 -6.59
C PHE A 143 -8.83 2.27 -7.27
N ILE A 144 -8.69 0.97 -7.55
CA ILE A 144 -9.64 0.24 -8.39
C ILE A 144 -10.44 -0.75 -7.55
N ILE A 145 -11.76 -0.69 -7.69
CA ILE A 145 -12.70 -1.69 -7.18
C ILE A 145 -13.36 -2.36 -8.39
N GLU A 146 -13.24 -3.67 -8.52
CA GLU A 146 -13.94 -4.47 -9.53
C GLU A 146 -14.94 -5.41 -8.88
N TRP A 147 -16.12 -5.56 -9.48
CA TRP A 147 -17.16 -6.46 -9.02
C TRP A 147 -17.67 -7.37 -10.13
N ILE A 148 -17.80 -8.66 -9.82
CA ILE A 148 -18.43 -9.68 -10.66
C ILE A 148 -19.50 -10.38 -9.80
N PRO A 149 -20.80 -10.11 -9.98
CA PRO A 149 -21.85 -10.58 -9.07
C PRO A 149 -22.10 -12.09 -9.11
N ASP A 150 -22.05 -12.71 -10.28
CA ASP A 150 -22.67 -14.03 -10.52
C ASP A 150 -21.66 -15.17 -10.58
N ILE A 151 -20.69 -15.16 -9.66
CA ILE A 151 -19.68 -16.22 -9.57
C ILE A 151 -20.30 -17.50 -9.02
N LEU A 152 -21.16 -17.40 -8.00
CA LEU A 152 -22.05 -18.48 -7.57
C LEU A 152 -23.49 -17.93 -7.47
N PRO A 153 -24.28 -18.03 -8.55
CA PRO A 153 -25.57 -17.35 -8.66
C PRO A 153 -26.59 -17.78 -7.60
N GLN A 154 -26.64 -19.08 -7.27
CA GLN A 154 -27.64 -19.62 -6.32
C GLN A 154 -27.42 -19.08 -4.90
N SER A 155 -26.16 -19.01 -4.46
CA SER A 155 -25.79 -18.47 -3.16
C SER A 155 -25.62 -16.95 -3.16
N LYS A 156 -25.82 -16.29 -4.32
CA LYS A 156 -25.62 -14.85 -4.51
C LYS A 156 -24.24 -14.38 -4.06
N ILE A 157 -23.21 -15.16 -4.39
CA ILE A 157 -21.81 -14.82 -4.12
C ILE A 157 -21.17 -14.31 -5.41
N GLY A 158 -20.53 -13.15 -5.30
CA GLY A 158 -19.71 -12.57 -6.36
C GLY A 158 -18.24 -12.49 -5.96
N GLU A 159 -17.42 -12.03 -6.90
CA GLU A 159 -15.98 -11.81 -6.75
C GLU A 159 -15.70 -10.30 -6.74
N LEU A 160 -15.20 -9.82 -5.62
CA LEU A 160 -14.71 -8.46 -5.41
C LEU A 160 -13.20 -8.46 -5.60
N ARG A 161 -12.68 -7.57 -6.46
CA ARG A 161 -11.25 -7.33 -6.59
C ARG A 161 -10.89 -5.91 -6.21
N ILE A 162 -9.81 -5.75 -5.44
CA ILE A 162 -9.26 -4.45 -5.06
C ILE A 162 -7.83 -4.35 -5.60
N LYS A 163 -7.56 -3.32 -6.39
CA LYS A 163 -6.20 -3.02 -6.91
C LYS A 163 -5.79 -1.63 -6.49
N PHE A 164 -4.53 -1.50 -6.08
CA PHE A 164 -3.96 -0.25 -5.64
C PHE A 164 -2.45 -0.29 -5.80
N GLU A 165 -1.84 0.88 -5.84
CA GLU A 165 -0.40 1.05 -5.77
C GLU A 165 -0.01 1.82 -4.52
N TYR A 166 1.24 1.69 -4.08
CA TYR A 166 1.79 2.49 -3.00
C TYR A 166 3.23 2.92 -3.31
N GLY A 167 3.63 4.03 -2.73
CA GLY A 167 4.95 4.63 -2.90
C GLY A 167 5.79 4.50 -1.63
N HIS A 168 7.05 4.90 -1.75
CA HIS A 168 8.04 4.87 -0.69
C HIS A 168 8.54 6.28 -0.42
N HIS A 169 8.68 6.62 0.86
CA HIS A 169 9.41 7.79 1.31
C HIS A 169 10.62 7.34 2.12
N ARG A 170 11.78 7.91 1.79
CA ARG A 170 13.01 7.78 2.57
C ARG A 170 13.43 9.17 3.01
N ASN A 171 13.48 9.41 4.31
CA ASN A 171 13.84 10.70 4.90
C ASN A 171 13.03 11.89 4.36
N GLY A 172 11.75 11.67 4.08
CA GLY A 172 10.85 12.70 3.55
C GLY A 172 10.91 12.92 2.03
N HIS A 173 11.79 12.23 1.31
CA HIS A 173 11.85 12.25 -0.15
C HIS A 173 11.17 11.02 -0.74
N VAL A 174 10.47 11.18 -1.87
CA VAL A 174 9.96 10.06 -2.66
C VAL A 174 11.14 9.22 -3.13
N ALA A 175 11.19 7.99 -2.64
CA ALA A 175 12.18 7.02 -3.05
C ALA A 175 11.59 6.18 -4.17
N GLU A 176 12.29 6.09 -5.29
CA GLU A 176 12.04 5.04 -6.25
C GLU A 176 12.45 3.70 -5.64
N TYR A 177 11.69 2.65 -5.95
CA TYR A 177 12.05 1.31 -5.54
C TYR A 177 13.39 0.94 -6.16
N GLN A 178 14.43 0.84 -5.34
CA GLN A 178 15.68 0.22 -5.73
C GLN A 178 15.56 -1.26 -5.37
N ASP A 179 15.59 -2.15 -6.37
CA ASP A 179 15.69 -3.59 -6.19
C ASP A 179 17.04 -3.88 -5.52
N GLN A 180 17.10 -3.73 -4.19
CA GLN A 180 18.26 -4.10 -3.38
C GLN A 180 18.27 -5.61 -3.25
N ARG A 181 18.50 -6.32 -4.36
CA ARG A 181 19.22 -7.57 -4.27
C ARG A 181 20.66 -7.21 -3.93
N PRO A 182 21.21 -7.63 -2.77
CA PRO A 182 22.64 -7.56 -2.62
C PRO A 182 23.24 -8.35 -3.79
N PRO A 183 24.28 -7.86 -4.48
CA PRO A 183 25.02 -8.68 -5.40
C PRO A 183 25.64 -9.82 -4.56
N LEU A 184 25.01 -10.98 -4.59
CA LEU A 184 25.64 -12.26 -4.28
C LEU A 184 26.65 -12.49 -5.40
N ASP A 185 27.82 -11.85 -5.29
CA ASP A 185 29.10 -12.22 -5.90
C ASP A 185 30.09 -11.05 -5.76
N GLN A 186 30.49 -10.77 -4.53
CA GLN A 186 31.88 -10.38 -4.30
C GLN A 186 32.48 -11.49 -3.45
N SER A 187 33.00 -12.51 -4.13
CA SER A 187 34.00 -13.39 -3.56
C SER A 187 35.08 -12.50 -2.96
N LEU A 188 35.16 -12.47 -1.62
CA LEU A 188 36.28 -11.90 -0.91
C LEU A 188 37.49 -12.75 -1.30
N GLU A 189 38.20 -12.34 -2.34
CA GLU A 189 39.49 -12.89 -2.70
C GLU A 189 40.46 -12.51 -1.57
N LEU A 190 40.58 -13.42 -0.60
CA LEU A 190 41.57 -13.34 0.46
C LEU A 190 42.94 -13.35 -0.20
N ALA A 191 43.57 -12.18 -0.28
CA ALA A 191 44.96 -12.08 -0.67
C ALA A 191 45.81 -12.95 0.28
N PRO A 192 46.73 -13.79 -0.24
CA PRO A 192 47.54 -14.64 0.61
C PRO A 192 48.47 -13.79 1.47
N LEU A 193 48.44 -14.03 2.78
CA LEU A 193 49.38 -13.47 3.74
C LEU A 193 50.80 -13.87 3.32
N THR A 194 51.62 -12.88 2.99
CA THR A 194 53.04 -13.07 2.75
C THR A 194 53.73 -13.43 4.07
N THR A 195 54.34 -14.61 4.11
CA THR A 195 55.21 -15.07 5.21
C THR A 195 56.38 -14.10 5.37
N ILE A 196 56.45 -13.45 6.54
CA ILE A 196 57.58 -12.62 6.93
C ILE A 196 58.63 -13.54 7.57
N THR A 197 59.76 -13.72 6.91
CA THR A 197 60.94 -14.41 7.47
C THR A 197 61.82 -13.36 8.14
N PHE A 198 62.15 -13.57 9.43
CA PHE A 198 63.13 -12.75 10.16
C PHE A 198 64.51 -13.44 10.18
N PRO A 199 65.61 -12.65 10.29
CA PRO A 199 66.99 -13.12 10.19
C PRO A 199 67.47 -13.94 11.39
#